data_AF-A0A932ZDQ6-F1
#
_entry.id   AF-A0A932ZDQ6-F1
#
_cell.length_a   1.000
_cell.length_b   1.000
_cell.length_c   1.000
_cell.angle_alpha   90.00
_cell.angle_beta   90.00
_cell.angle_gamma   90.00
#
_symmetry.space_group_name_H-M   'P 1'
#
loop_
_entity.id
_entity.type
_entity.pdbx_description
1 polymer ?
#
loop_
_entity_poly.entity_id
_entity_poly.type
_entity_poly.pdbx_seq_one_letter_code
_entity_poly.pdbx_strand_id
1 'polypeptide(L)'
;MEKEQTLKILNALANGVHPATGEQFAADSPYQHPDIVRALFEAVRTIESGRASAAERQQRPASMPGNTGLRWTPEEEERLAAAFDAGKSVDELARAHNRTRAGIEARLVKLGKLDESAVTVQLRYPAKPAGRQSQAGA
;
A
#
# COMPACT_ATOMS: atom_id res chain seq x y z
N MET A 1 0.10 -14.30 25.13
CA MET A 1 -0.32 -15.54 24.46
C MET A 1 0.36 -15.56 23.09
N GLU A 2 1.05 -16.63 22.74
CA GLU A 2 1.76 -16.73 21.46
C GLU A 2 0.78 -16.76 20.28
N LYS A 3 1.08 -16.03 19.20
CA LYS A 3 0.20 -15.89 18.02
C LYS A 3 -0.17 -17.24 17.40
N GLU A 4 0.74 -18.22 17.46
CA GLU A 4 0.48 -19.58 16.99
C GLU A 4 -0.54 -20.34 17.87
N GLN A 5 -0.52 -20.10 19.18
CA GLN A 5 -1.49 -20.68 20.11
C GLN A 5 -2.88 -20.08 19.89
N THR A 6 -2.97 -18.77 19.60
CA THR A 6 -4.22 -18.11 19.22
C THR A 6 -4.83 -18.74 17.96
N LEU A 7 -4.02 -19.00 16.93
CA LEU A 7 -4.49 -19.64 15.70
C LEU A 7 -4.96 -21.09 15.91
N LYS A 8 -4.25 -21.86 16.76
CA LYS A 8 -4.68 -23.22 17.11
C LYS A 8 -6.04 -23.23 17.80
N ILE A 9 -6.25 -22.32 18.76
CA ILE A 9 -7.51 -22.20 19.48
C ILE A 9 -8.65 -21.78 18.54
N LEU A 10 -8.45 -20.74 17.73
CA LEU A 10 -9.49 -20.25 16.81
C LEU A 10 -9.87 -21.28 15.75
N ASN A 11 -8.90 -22.02 15.21
CA ASN A 11 -9.18 -23.10 14.27
C ASN A 11 -9.95 -24.26 14.93
N ALA A 12 -9.58 -24.65 16.16
CA ALA A 12 -10.33 -25.68 16.88
C ALA A 12 -11.79 -25.25 17.06
N LEU A 13 -12.02 -24.02 17.54
CA LEU A 13 -13.37 -23.47 17.72
C LEU A 13 -14.16 -23.39 16.40
N ALA A 14 -13.53 -22.94 15.31
CA ALA A 14 -14.18 -22.84 14.00
C ALA A 14 -14.57 -24.22 13.42
N ASN A 15 -13.81 -25.26 13.75
CA ASN A 15 -14.12 -26.65 13.38
C ASN A 15 -15.07 -27.34 14.37
N GLY A 16 -15.59 -26.63 15.37
CA GLY A 16 -16.48 -27.24 16.36
C GLY A 16 -15.79 -28.12 17.37
N VAL A 17 -14.50 -27.89 17.62
CA VAL A 17 -13.69 -28.72 18.51
C VAL A 17 -13.27 -27.90 19.73
N HIS A 18 -13.43 -28.48 20.91
CA HIS A 18 -12.98 -27.88 22.15
C HIS A 18 -11.44 -27.84 22.20
N PRO A 19 -10.82 -26.66 22.28
CA PRO A 19 -9.38 -26.50 22.06
C PRO A 19 -8.49 -27.14 23.14
N ALA A 20 -9.03 -27.41 24.33
CA ALA A 20 -8.27 -28.01 25.43
C ALA A 20 -8.50 -29.51 25.61
N THR A 21 -9.64 -30.05 25.13
CA THR A 21 -10.02 -31.47 25.33
C THR A 21 -10.08 -32.25 24.02
N GLY A 22 -10.19 -31.57 22.87
CA GLY A 22 -10.32 -32.21 21.56
C GLY A 22 -11.71 -32.77 21.27
N GLU A 23 -12.68 -32.55 22.15
CA GLU A 23 -14.05 -33.05 21.99
C GLU A 23 -14.82 -32.21 20.96
N GLN A 24 -15.70 -32.86 20.20
CA GLN A 24 -16.62 -32.16 19.31
C GLN A 24 -17.75 -31.51 20.09
N PHE A 25 -18.05 -30.27 19.75
CA PHE A 25 -19.23 -29.58 20.26
C PHE A 25 -20.50 -30.22 19.69
N ALA A 26 -21.55 -30.23 20.51
CA ALA A 26 -22.88 -30.62 20.06
C ALA A 26 -23.40 -29.64 18.99
N ALA A 27 -24.33 -30.11 18.14
CA ALA A 27 -24.83 -29.36 16.99
C ALA A 27 -25.61 -28.08 17.38
N ASP A 28 -26.13 -28.02 18.60
CA ASP A 28 -26.81 -26.87 19.21
C ASP A 28 -25.84 -25.87 19.87
N SER A 29 -24.53 -26.16 19.86
CA SER A 29 -23.53 -25.28 20.43
C SER A 29 -23.45 -23.96 19.67
N PRO A 30 -23.30 -22.82 20.35
CA PRO A 30 -23.07 -21.52 19.71
C PRO A 30 -21.86 -21.51 18.76
N TYR A 31 -20.87 -22.37 18.98
CA TYR A 31 -19.69 -22.50 18.11
C TYR A 31 -19.97 -23.25 16.80
N GLN A 32 -21.12 -23.92 16.69
CA GLN A 32 -21.61 -24.54 15.46
C GLN A 32 -22.54 -23.61 14.66
N HIS A 33 -22.87 -22.43 15.21
CA HIS A 33 -23.71 -21.48 14.50
C HIS A 33 -22.99 -20.91 13.27
N PRO A 34 -23.63 -20.89 12.08
CA PRO A 34 -22.97 -20.49 10.82
C PRO A 34 -22.27 -19.13 10.89
N ASP A 35 -22.87 -18.14 11.54
CA ASP A 35 -22.28 -16.80 11.64
C ASP A 35 -21.06 -16.75 12.56
N ILE A 36 -21.05 -17.56 13.62
CA ILE A 36 -19.91 -17.66 14.53
C ILE A 36 -18.75 -18.38 13.83
N VAL A 37 -19.04 -19.47 13.11
CA VAL A 37 -18.05 -20.19 12.31
C VAL A 37 -17.41 -19.25 11.27
N ARG A 38 -18.23 -18.47 10.53
CA ARG A 38 -17.73 -17.47 9.57
C ARG A 38 -16.85 -16.42 10.24
N ALA A 39 -17.28 -15.84 11.37
CA ALA A 39 -16.53 -14.83 12.09
C ALA A 39 -15.18 -15.38 12.60
N LEU A 40 -15.14 -16.63 13.08
CA LEU A 40 -13.90 -17.28 13.52
C LEU A 40 -12.94 -17.52 12.36
N PHE A 41 -13.43 -18.00 11.21
CA PHE A 41 -12.61 -18.14 10.01
C PHE A 41 -12.07 -16.80 9.50
N GLU A 42 -12.87 -15.73 9.56
CA GLU A 42 -12.43 -14.39 9.20
C GLU A 42 -11.33 -13.86 10.14
N ALA A 43 -11.46 -14.12 11.45
CA ALA A 43 -10.44 -13.80 12.43
C ALA A 43 -9.12 -14.55 12.17
N VAL A 44 -9.18 -15.87 11.89
CA VAL A 44 -8.01 -16.68 11.50
C VAL A 44 -7.33 -16.07 10.26
N ARG A 45 -8.10 -15.79 9.21
CA ARG A 45 -7.59 -15.20 7.97
C ARG A 45 -6.98 -13.82 8.19
N THR A 46 -7.52 -13.02 9.10
CA THR A 46 -6.97 -11.69 9.42
C THR A 46 -5.64 -11.79 10.18
N ILE A 47 -5.53 -12.75 11.09
CA ILE A 47 -4.29 -13.00 11.86
C ILE A 47 -3.20 -13.58 10.95
N GLU A 48 -3.59 -14.45 10.01
CA GLU A 48 -2.74 -15.00 8.95
C GLU A 48 -2.40 -13.97 7.87
N SER A 49 -3.32 -13.10 7.47
CA SER A 49 -3.03 -11.99 6.57
C SER A 49 -2.19 -10.92 7.27
N GLY A 50 -2.17 -10.86 8.60
CA GLY A 50 -1.12 -10.19 9.37
C GLY A 50 0.27 -10.84 9.20
N ARG A 51 0.34 -12.14 8.90
CA ARG A 51 1.59 -12.80 8.44
C ARG A 51 1.87 -12.46 6.98
N ALA A 52 0.84 -12.45 6.12
CA ALA A 52 0.95 -12.07 4.72
C ALA A 52 1.39 -10.61 4.57
N SER A 53 0.86 -9.64 5.30
CA SER A 53 1.23 -8.23 5.23
C SER A 53 2.63 -7.91 5.81
N ALA A 54 3.13 -8.73 6.73
CA ALA A 54 4.54 -8.70 7.15
C ALA A 54 5.45 -9.36 6.08
N ALA A 55 4.99 -10.45 5.46
CA ALA A 55 5.66 -11.11 4.35
C ALA A 55 5.52 -10.35 3.00
N GLU A 56 4.49 -9.55 2.77
CA GLU A 56 4.21 -8.70 1.59
C GLU A 56 5.00 -7.40 1.70
N ARG A 57 5.34 -6.95 2.92
CA ARG A 57 6.44 -6.00 3.12
C ARG A 57 7.78 -6.57 2.66
N GLN A 58 7.99 -7.88 2.81
CA GLN A 58 9.20 -8.59 2.36
C GLN A 58 9.12 -9.07 0.89
N GLN A 59 7.91 -9.20 0.34
CA GLN A 59 7.60 -9.64 -1.02
C GLN A 59 7.11 -8.49 -1.91
N ARG A 60 7.38 -7.22 -1.56
CA ARG A 60 7.40 -6.20 -2.61
C ARG A 60 8.39 -6.71 -3.66
N PRO A 61 7.99 -6.87 -4.92
CA PRO A 61 8.95 -7.29 -5.93
C PRO A 61 10.10 -6.31 -5.89
N ALA A 62 11.33 -6.84 -5.89
CA ALA A 62 12.59 -6.07 -5.90
C ALA A 62 12.72 -5.10 -7.10
N SER A 63 11.68 -4.99 -7.94
CA SER A 63 11.55 -4.11 -9.10
C SER A 63 10.88 -2.77 -8.82
N MET A 64 10.29 -2.56 -7.63
CA MET A 64 9.70 -1.26 -7.30
C MET A 64 10.77 -0.36 -6.65
N PRO A 65 11.03 0.84 -7.20
CA PRO A 65 11.97 1.79 -6.61
C PRO A 65 11.67 2.00 -5.13
N GLY A 66 12.70 2.00 -4.30
CA GLY A 66 12.60 1.87 -2.84
C GLY A 66 11.72 2.92 -2.16
N ASN A 67 11.53 4.08 -2.79
CA ASN A 67 10.72 5.18 -2.26
C ASN A 67 9.27 5.18 -2.80
N THR A 68 8.84 4.14 -3.50
CA THR A 68 7.47 4.07 -4.03
C THR A 68 6.44 3.96 -2.89
N GLY A 69 5.52 4.93 -2.83
CA GLY A 69 4.50 5.02 -1.77
C GLY A 69 4.94 5.70 -0.48
N LEU A 70 6.21 6.11 -0.34
CA LEU A 70 6.64 6.97 0.78
C LEU A 70 6.09 8.40 0.60
N ARG A 71 5.77 9.07 1.70
CA ARG A 71 5.43 10.51 1.67
C ARG A 71 6.64 11.30 1.14
N TRP A 72 6.38 12.34 0.36
CA TRP A 72 7.40 13.30 -0.07
C TRP A 72 7.77 14.20 1.09
N THR A 73 9.06 14.38 1.36
CA THR A 73 9.52 15.38 2.35
C THR A 73 9.79 16.71 1.64
N PRO A 74 9.68 17.85 2.34
CA PRO A 74 9.96 19.16 1.74
C PRO A 74 11.34 19.24 1.10
N GLU A 75 12.35 18.63 1.72
CA GLU A 75 13.74 18.61 1.22
C GLU A 75 13.86 17.74 -0.03
N GLU A 76 13.13 16.61 -0.09
CA GLU A 76 13.10 15.76 -1.29
C GLU A 76 12.42 16.47 -2.46
N GLU A 77 11.37 17.24 -2.18
CA GLU A 77 10.70 18.04 -3.20
C GLU A 77 11.54 19.19 -3.71
N GLU A 78 12.27 19.89 -2.84
CA GLU A 78 13.17 20.97 -3.25
C GLU A 78 14.30 20.43 -4.13
N ARG A 79 14.88 19.26 -3.78
CA ARG A 79 15.85 18.58 -4.64
C ARG A 79 15.26 18.18 -5.99
N LEU A 80 14.02 17.68 -6.01
CA LEU A 80 13.33 17.32 -7.25
C LEU A 80 13.11 18.56 -8.14
N ALA A 81 12.61 19.64 -7.54
CA ALA A 81 12.32 20.91 -8.19
C ALA A 81 13.58 21.52 -8.81
N ALA A 82 14.66 21.65 -8.02
CA ALA A 82 15.93 22.19 -8.49
C ALA A 82 16.55 21.33 -9.60
N ALA A 83 16.46 20.00 -9.48
CA ALA A 83 17.00 19.09 -10.48
C ALA A 83 16.21 19.13 -11.79
N PHE A 84 14.89 19.32 -11.74
CA PHE A 84 14.05 19.53 -12.92
C PHE A 84 14.32 20.89 -13.57
N ASP A 85 14.47 21.96 -12.78
CA ASP A 85 14.82 23.29 -13.27
C ASP A 85 16.22 23.34 -13.91
N ALA A 86 17.14 22.48 -13.44
CA ALA A 86 18.44 22.25 -14.07
C ALA A 86 18.37 21.44 -15.37
N GLY A 87 17.18 21.09 -15.85
CA GLY A 87 16.96 20.41 -17.12
C GLY A 87 17.14 18.89 -17.10
N LYS A 88 17.19 18.25 -15.92
CA LYS A 88 17.28 16.78 -15.84
C LYS A 88 15.99 16.12 -16.33
N SER A 89 16.15 15.01 -17.04
CA SER A 89 15.02 14.24 -17.53
C SER A 89 14.28 13.51 -16.40
N VAL A 90 12.99 13.21 -16.63
CA VAL A 90 12.15 12.48 -15.67
C VAL A 90 12.76 11.11 -15.30
N ASP A 91 13.46 10.44 -16.24
CA ASP A 91 14.11 9.16 -15.96
C ASP A 91 15.32 9.30 -15.04
N GLU A 92 16.11 10.36 -15.20
CA GLU A 92 17.23 10.67 -14.29
C GLU A 92 16.72 11.01 -12.89
N LEU A 93 15.63 11.77 -12.80
CA LEU A 93 14.97 12.10 -11.53
C LEU A 93 14.41 10.84 -10.85
N ALA A 94 13.79 9.94 -11.61
CA ALA A 94 13.28 8.67 -11.10
C ALA A 94 14.39 7.83 -10.46
N ARG A 95 15.55 7.74 -11.13
CA ARG A 95 16.73 7.05 -10.59
C ARG A 95 17.31 7.76 -9.37
N ALA A 96 17.47 9.08 -9.42
CA ALA A 96 18.07 9.85 -8.34
C ALA A 96 17.25 9.83 -7.04
N HIS A 97 15.91 9.84 -7.16
CA HIS A 97 15.00 9.79 -6.02
C HIS A 97 14.56 8.37 -5.65
N ASN A 98 15.01 7.35 -6.40
CA ASN A 98 14.59 5.97 -6.25
C ASN A 98 13.05 5.84 -6.21
N ARG A 99 12.36 6.55 -7.11
CA ARG A 99 10.89 6.57 -7.27
C ARG A 99 10.51 6.19 -8.71
N THR A 100 9.27 5.76 -8.91
CA THR A 100 8.76 5.45 -10.26
C THR A 100 8.63 6.73 -11.09
N ARG A 101 8.75 6.60 -12.41
CA ARG A 101 8.50 7.70 -13.36
C ARG A 101 7.17 8.39 -13.13
N ALA A 102 6.09 7.60 -13.00
CA ALA A 102 4.76 8.12 -12.67
C ALA A 102 4.71 8.90 -11.35
N GLY A 103 5.48 8.47 -10.33
CA GLY A 103 5.58 9.17 -9.05
C GLY A 103 6.32 10.51 -9.15
N ILE A 104 7.34 10.59 -10.01
CA ILE A 104 8.04 11.83 -10.35
C ILE A 104 7.11 12.77 -11.12
N GLU A 105 6.50 12.29 -12.22
CA GLU A 105 5.60 13.09 -13.05
C GLU A 105 4.43 13.65 -12.23
N ALA A 106 3.77 12.81 -11.43
CA ALA A 106 2.71 13.24 -10.53
C ALA A 106 3.17 14.36 -9.57
N ARG A 107 4.39 14.27 -9.04
CA ARG A 107 4.90 15.30 -8.12
C ARG A 107 5.27 16.59 -8.85
N LEU A 108 5.86 16.50 -10.03
CA LEU A 108 6.16 17.67 -10.86
C LEU A 108 4.88 18.41 -11.28
N VAL A 109 3.81 17.68 -11.61
CA VAL A 109 2.50 18.27 -11.88
C VAL A 109 1.94 18.96 -10.63
N LYS A 110 2.04 18.31 -9.46
CA LYS A 110 1.61 18.92 -8.19
C LYS A 110 2.42 20.17 -7.81
N LEU A 111 3.69 20.22 -8.19
CA LEU A 111 4.57 21.39 -8.03
C LEU A 111 4.35 22.45 -9.12
N GLY A 112 3.49 22.20 -10.10
CA GLY A 112 3.22 23.11 -11.22
C GLY A 112 4.36 23.23 -12.24
N LYS A 113 5.35 22.32 -12.19
CA LYS A 113 6.52 22.32 -13.09
C LYS A 113 6.29 21.51 -14.37
N LEU A 114 5.33 20.59 -14.35
CA LEU A 114 4.94 19.77 -15.49
C LEU A 114 3.44 19.91 -15.71
N ASP A 115 3.02 20.02 -16.97
CA ASP A 115 1.59 20.02 -17.32
C ASP A 115 1.06 18.58 -17.32
N GLU A 116 -0.20 18.38 -16.90
CA GLU A 116 -0.83 17.05 -16.87
C GLU A 116 -0.91 16.41 -18.27
N SER A 117 -0.98 17.22 -19.33
CA SER A 117 -0.95 16.75 -20.73
C SER A 117 0.44 16.28 -21.21
N ALA A 118 1.51 16.67 -20.51
CA ALA A 118 2.88 16.28 -20.83
C ALA A 118 3.30 14.98 -20.12
N VAL A 119 2.41 14.38 -19.32
CA VAL A 119 2.69 13.16 -18.56
C VAL A 119 2.66 11.95 -19.48
N THR A 120 3.71 11.14 -19.44
CA THR A 120 3.82 9.96 -20.30
C THR A 120 3.12 8.73 -19.73
N VAL A 121 2.90 8.67 -18.41
CA VAL A 121 2.20 7.57 -17.73
C VAL A 121 0.83 8.04 -17.25
N GLN A 122 -0.23 7.26 -17.50
CA GLN A 122 -1.56 7.59 -16.96
C GLN A 122 -1.50 7.71 -15.43
N LEU A 123 -1.71 8.92 -14.93
CA LEU A 123 -1.76 9.20 -13.51
C LEU A 123 -3.02 8.57 -12.93
N ARG A 124 -2.84 7.67 -11.95
CA ARG A 124 -3.95 7.02 -11.25
C ARG A 124 -4.78 8.01 -10.40
N TYR A 125 -4.23 9.20 -10.16
CA TYR A 125 -4.91 10.32 -9.52
C TYR A 125 -4.64 11.58 -10.36
N PRO A 126 -5.65 12.16 -11.03
CA PRO A 126 -5.45 13.39 -11.77
C PRO A 126 -5.08 14.50 -10.79
N ALA A 127 -4.05 15.26 -11.11
CA ALA A 127 -3.72 16.44 -10.34
C ALA A 127 -4.81 17.48 -10.63
N LYS A 128 -5.38 18.08 -9.58
CA LYS A 128 -6.33 19.17 -9.75
C LYS A 128 -5.64 20.25 -10.62
N PRO A 129 -6.21 20.68 -11.75
CA PRO A 129 -5.53 21.58 -12.67
C PRO A 129 -5.17 22.86 -11.92
N ALA A 130 -3.87 23.10 -11.75
CA ALA A 130 -3.38 24.39 -11.27
C ALA A 130 -3.74 25.40 -12.36
N GLY A 131 -4.56 26.40 -12.01
CA GLY A 131 -5.03 27.42 -12.93
C GLY A 131 -3.87 27.97 -13.76
N ARG A 132 -3.99 27.83 -15.08
CA ARG A 132 -3.13 28.37 -16.12
C ARG A 132 -2.62 29.77 -15.73
N GLN A 133 -1.40 29.86 -15.20
CA GLN A 133 -0.69 31.15 -15.12
C GLN A 133 -0.08 31.41 -16.49
N SER A 134 -0.78 32.28 -17.21
CA SER A 134 -0.41 32.83 -18.50
C SER A 134 1.06 33.27 -18.50
N GLN A 135 1.85 32.71 -19.41
CA GLN A 135 3.01 33.42 -19.94
C GLN A 135 2.49 34.71 -20.60
N ALA A 136 2.81 35.85 -20.02
CA ALA A 136 2.80 37.13 -20.71
C ALA A 136 4.26 37.61 -20.79
N GLY A 137 4.91 37.22 -21.88
CA GLY A 137 6.11 37.88 -22.37
C GLY A 137 5.69 38.82 -23.50
N ALA A 138 5.91 40.12 -23.29
CA ALA A 138 6.34 41.14 -24.26
C ALA A 138 6.34 42.49 -23.54
#